data_AF-A0A6J6DZG6-F1
#
_entry.id   AF-A0A6J6DZG6-F1
#
_cell.length_a   1.000
_cell.length_b   1.000
_cell.length_c   1.000
_cell.angle_alpha   90.00
_cell.angle_beta   90.00
_cell.angle_gamma   90.00
#
_symmetry.space_group_name_H-M   'P 1'
#
loop_
_entity.id
_entity.type
_entity.pdbx_description
1 polymer ?
#
loop_
_entity_poly.entity_id
_entity_poly.type
_entity_poly.pdbx_seq_one_letter_code
_entity_poly.pdbx_strand_id
1 'polypeptide(L)'
;MNCIGPAGLTRITATMPGAGEAFEPDDIADDDFHPMDPGNSSPLVAWLASDQAAYVNGQVIRALYDKIIWMQGWRERITIDNNNQKWDATKLGGRFASEVFQVAPTGINFLQA
;
A
#
# COMPACT_ATOMS: atom_id res chain seq x y z
N MET A 1 -5.89 12.92 -7.94
CA MET A 1 -6.29 11.50 -7.88
C MET A 1 -5.65 10.85 -6.66
N ASN A 2 -6.46 10.16 -5.84
CA ASN A 2 -6.03 9.52 -4.60
C ASN A 2 -6.75 8.17 -4.45
N CYS A 3 -6.32 7.34 -3.51
CA CYS A 3 -6.90 6.04 -3.20
C CYS A 3 -7.32 5.98 -1.74
N ILE A 4 -8.49 5.36 -1.46
CA ILE A 4 -8.95 5.07 -0.11
C ILE A 4 -9.00 3.57 0.13
N GLY A 5 -8.50 3.12 1.29
CA GLY A 5 -8.73 1.77 1.81
C GLY A 5 -9.74 1.79 2.97
N PRO A 6 -11.05 1.59 2.70
CA PRO A 6 -12.08 1.62 3.73
C PRO A 6 -12.18 0.29 4.50
N ALA A 7 -12.90 0.31 5.61
CA ALA A 7 -13.47 -0.88 6.24
C ALA A 7 -14.90 -0.62 6.71
N GLY A 8 -15.70 -1.67 6.76
CA GLY A 8 -17.06 -1.67 7.27
C GLY A 8 -17.68 -3.05 7.13
N LEU A 9 -18.70 -3.34 7.95
CA LEU A 9 -19.53 -4.52 7.81
C LEU A 9 -20.65 -4.22 6.85
N THR A 10 -20.63 -4.95 5.75
CA THR A 10 -21.63 -4.90 4.68
C THR A 10 -21.96 -6.34 4.32
N ARG A 11 -23.01 -6.55 3.53
CA ARG A 11 -23.33 -7.90 3.03
C ARG A 11 -22.15 -8.62 2.37
N ILE A 12 -21.21 -7.89 1.76
CA ILE A 12 -20.02 -8.49 1.15
C ILE A 12 -18.94 -8.86 2.17
N THR A 13 -18.69 -8.03 3.19
CA THR A 13 -17.62 -8.27 4.16
C THR A 13 -18.04 -9.24 5.27
N ALA A 14 -19.34 -9.35 5.55
CA ALA A 14 -19.88 -10.33 6.50
C ALA A 14 -19.69 -11.79 6.05
N THR A 15 -19.48 -12.05 4.76
CA THR A 15 -19.14 -13.42 4.30
C THR A 15 -17.70 -13.82 4.62
N MET A 16 -16.85 -12.90 5.11
CA MET A 16 -15.47 -13.20 5.49
C MET A 16 -15.41 -13.90 6.85
N PRO A 17 -14.52 -14.91 7.03
CA PRO A 17 -14.37 -15.58 8.32
C PRO A 17 -14.06 -14.59 9.44
N GLY A 18 -14.90 -14.57 10.49
CA GLY A 18 -14.70 -13.73 11.67
C GLY A 18 -15.09 -12.26 11.53
N ALA A 19 -15.76 -11.85 10.44
CA ALA A 19 -16.19 -10.47 10.24
C ALA A 19 -17.37 -10.05 11.15
N GLY A 20 -18.28 -10.98 11.48
CA GLY A 20 -19.53 -10.69 12.18
C GLY A 20 -20.72 -10.60 11.23
N GLU A 21 -21.91 -10.30 11.76
CA GLU A 21 -23.13 -10.15 10.95
C GLU A 21 -23.17 -8.78 10.28
N ALA A 22 -23.69 -8.74 9.04
CA ALA A 22 -23.97 -7.48 8.37
C ALA A 22 -25.18 -6.80 9.03
N PHE A 23 -25.16 -5.47 9.04
CA PHE A 23 -26.29 -4.62 9.40
C PHE A 23 -26.50 -3.61 8.28
N GLU A 24 -27.69 -3.03 8.18
CA GLU A 24 -27.94 -1.92 7.25
C GLU A 24 -27.52 -0.61 7.93
N PRO A 25 -26.92 0.35 7.19
CA PRO A 25 -26.52 1.64 7.78
C PRO A 25 -27.67 2.36 8.49
N ASP A 26 -28.91 2.20 7.99
CA ASP A 26 -30.12 2.77 8.58
C ASP A 26 -30.48 2.18 9.97
N ASP A 27 -29.84 1.07 10.38
CA ASP A 27 -29.97 0.48 11.70
C ASP A 27 -29.15 1.23 12.77
N ILE A 28 -28.25 2.12 12.35
CA ILE A 28 -27.46 3.01 13.22
C ILE A 28 -28.17 4.36 13.27
N ALA A 29 -28.46 4.88 14.46
CA ALA A 29 -29.00 6.22 14.59
C ALA A 29 -27.99 7.26 14.10
N ASP A 30 -28.46 8.36 13.49
CA ASP A 30 -27.58 9.37 12.86
C ASP A 30 -26.47 9.92 13.76
N ASP A 31 -26.71 9.99 15.08
CA ASP A 31 -25.75 10.51 16.07
C ASP A 31 -24.90 9.40 16.74
N ASP A 32 -25.17 8.12 16.43
CA ASP A 32 -24.46 6.99 17.01
C ASP A 32 -23.24 6.59 16.16
N PHE A 33 -22.17 6.19 16.83
CA PHE A 33 -20.97 5.67 16.18
C PHE A 33 -20.90 4.15 16.30
N HIS A 34 -20.77 3.48 15.16
CA HIS A 34 -20.38 2.08 15.10
C HIS A 34 -19.03 1.94 14.41
N PRO A 35 -18.01 1.29 15.02
CA PRO A 35 -16.66 1.20 14.42
C PRO A 35 -16.64 0.54 13.03
N MET A 36 -17.56 -0.38 12.78
CA MET A 36 -17.66 -1.07 11.49
C MET A 36 -18.78 -0.51 10.60
N ASP A 37 -19.31 0.68 10.89
CA ASP A 37 -20.19 1.37 9.95
C ASP A 37 -19.46 1.64 8.62
N PRO A 38 -19.95 1.15 7.47
CA PRO A 38 -19.41 1.54 6.17
C PRO A 38 -19.46 3.06 5.91
N GLY A 39 -20.39 3.77 6.55
CA GLY A 39 -20.54 5.23 6.52
C GLY A 39 -19.30 6.00 6.98
N ASN A 40 -18.50 5.43 7.89
CA ASN A 40 -17.30 6.07 8.47
C ASN A 40 -16.28 6.56 7.42
N SER A 41 -16.21 5.92 6.25
CA SER A 41 -15.27 6.29 5.18
C SER A 41 -15.77 7.44 4.29
N SER A 42 -17.08 7.72 4.29
CA SER A 42 -17.72 8.67 3.38
C SER A 42 -17.29 10.12 3.57
N PRO A 43 -17.07 10.64 4.80
CA PRO A 43 -16.57 12.01 4.98
C PRO A 43 -15.20 12.24 4.33
N LEU A 44 -14.29 11.27 4.36
CA LEU A 44 -12.99 11.38 3.69
C LEU A 44 -13.17 11.46 2.17
N VAL A 45 -14.08 10.66 1.61
CA VAL A 45 -14.42 10.71 0.18
C VAL A 45 -14.96 12.09 -0.19
N ALA A 46 -15.93 12.59 0.57
CA ALA A 46 -16.53 13.91 0.34
C ALA A 46 -15.50 15.04 0.42
N TRP A 47 -14.61 15.01 1.41
CA TRP A 47 -13.54 16.00 1.53
C TRP A 47 -12.55 15.93 0.37
N LEU A 48 -12.10 14.73 -0.03
CA LEU A 48 -11.22 14.55 -1.20
C LEU A 48 -11.85 15.01 -2.52
N ALA A 49 -13.18 15.06 -2.60
CA ALA A 49 -13.93 15.57 -3.74
C ALA A 49 -14.15 17.09 -3.70
N SER A 50 -13.78 17.76 -2.61
CA SER A 50 -13.96 19.20 -2.43
C SER A 50 -12.74 20.01 -2.90
N ASP A 51 -12.94 21.31 -3.12
CA ASP A 51 -11.87 22.26 -3.45
C ASP A 51 -10.78 22.34 -2.36
N GLN A 52 -11.11 22.01 -1.11
CA GLN A 52 -10.13 22.03 -0.01
C GLN A 52 -9.02 20.99 -0.20
N ALA A 53 -9.26 19.93 -0.97
CA ALA A 53 -8.29 18.89 -1.28
C ALA A 53 -7.48 19.15 -2.57
N ALA A 54 -7.52 20.37 -3.13
CA ALA A 54 -6.91 20.70 -4.42
C ALA A 54 -5.43 20.31 -4.55
N TYR A 55 -4.67 20.33 -3.44
CA TYR A 55 -3.24 20.00 -3.43
C TYR A 55 -2.92 18.57 -3.00
N VAL A 56 -3.93 17.73 -2.73
CA VAL A 56 -3.74 16.34 -2.31
C VAL A 56 -3.78 15.45 -3.54
N ASN A 57 -2.63 14.90 -3.91
CA ASN A 57 -2.51 14.06 -5.11
C ASN A 57 -1.53 12.90 -4.92
N GLY A 58 -1.85 11.75 -5.50
CA GLY A 58 -0.99 10.56 -5.49
C GLY A 58 -0.95 9.83 -4.15
N GLN A 59 -1.92 10.08 -3.27
CA GLN A 59 -1.93 9.53 -1.91
C GLN A 59 -2.80 8.29 -1.80
N VAL A 60 -2.38 7.37 -0.93
CA VAL A 60 -3.15 6.19 -0.54
C VAL A 60 -3.49 6.34 0.94
N ILE A 61 -4.76 6.35 1.31
CA ILE A 61 -5.20 6.66 2.68
C ILE A 61 -6.21 5.62 3.14
N ARG A 62 -6.03 4.95 4.26
CA ARG A 62 -7.05 4.05 4.83
C ARG A 62 -7.97 4.82 5.75
N ALA A 63 -9.26 4.52 5.70
CA ALA A 63 -10.27 5.02 6.62
C ALA A 63 -10.88 3.82 7.34
N LEU A 64 -10.51 3.61 8.60
CA LEU A 64 -10.88 2.42 9.37
C LEU A 64 -11.35 2.84 10.75
N TYR A 65 -12.53 2.38 11.17
CA TYR A 65 -13.09 2.76 12.45
C TYR A 65 -13.17 4.30 12.54
N ASP A 66 -12.53 4.88 13.54
CA ASP A 66 -12.38 6.31 13.79
C ASP A 66 -11.10 6.92 13.17
N LYS A 67 -10.36 6.17 12.34
CA LYS A 67 -8.99 6.53 11.93
C LYS A 67 -8.84 6.82 10.45
N ILE A 68 -8.00 7.82 10.15
CA ILE A 68 -7.48 8.12 8.82
C ILE A 68 -5.98 7.85 8.80
N ILE A 69 -5.51 6.97 7.91
CA ILE A 69 -4.15 6.43 7.91
C ILE A 69 -3.52 6.66 6.55
N TRP A 70 -2.52 7.52 6.46
CA TRP A 70 -1.78 7.72 5.21
C TRP A 70 -0.77 6.60 4.99
N MET A 71 -0.86 5.94 3.84
CA MET A 71 -0.07 4.75 3.48
C MET A 71 1.18 5.13 2.68
N GLN A 72 2.30 4.54 3.09
CA GLN A 72 3.55 4.57 2.35
C GLN A 72 3.69 3.32 1.46
N GLY A 73 4.24 3.47 0.24
CA GLY A 73 4.46 2.37 -0.71
C GLY A 73 5.78 1.61 -0.49
N TRP A 74 6.03 0.59 -1.32
CA TRP A 74 7.23 -0.27 -1.27
C TRP A 74 7.85 -0.45 -2.65
N ARG A 75 9.11 -0.90 -2.70
CA ARG A 75 9.54 -1.98 -3.62
C ARG A 75 11.04 -2.24 -3.58
N GLU A 76 11.38 -3.51 -3.81
CA GLU A 76 12.70 -3.93 -4.29
C GLU A 76 12.92 -3.41 -5.71
N ARG A 77 14.15 -2.96 -6.00
CA ARG A 77 14.42 -2.09 -7.16
C ARG A 77 15.14 -2.80 -8.30
N ILE A 78 16.14 -3.61 -8.01
CA ILE A 78 16.79 -4.52 -8.96
C ILE A 78 17.14 -5.83 -8.23
N THR A 79 17.04 -6.95 -8.94
CA THR A 79 17.38 -8.28 -8.45
C THR A 79 18.50 -8.88 -9.30
N ILE A 80 19.47 -9.49 -8.64
CA ILE A 80 20.53 -10.29 -9.26
C ILE A 80 20.55 -11.67 -8.62
N ASP A 81 20.96 -12.68 -9.37
CA ASP A 81 21.05 -14.07 -8.90
C ASP A 81 22.46 -14.67 -9.10
N ASN A 82 22.67 -15.78 -8.40
CA ASN A 82 23.93 -16.55 -8.40
C ASN A 82 23.67 -18.00 -8.79
N ASN A 83 22.81 -18.22 -9.79
CA ASN A 83 22.57 -19.53 -10.40
C ASN A 83 22.35 -20.66 -9.39
N ASN A 84 21.49 -20.41 -8.40
CA ASN A 84 21.13 -21.37 -7.34
C ASN A 84 22.28 -21.83 -6.42
N GLN A 85 23.33 -21.01 -6.29
CA GLN A 85 24.45 -21.22 -5.38
C GLN A 85 24.52 -20.12 -4.32
N LYS A 86 25.19 -20.40 -3.19
CA LYS A 86 25.49 -19.37 -2.17
C LYS A 86 26.42 -18.30 -2.77
N TRP A 87 26.06 -17.04 -2.57
CA TRP A 87 26.87 -15.89 -2.99
C TRP A 87 28.24 -15.88 -2.30
N ASP A 88 29.31 -15.67 -3.06
CA ASP A 88 30.62 -15.25 -2.54
C ASP A 88 30.63 -13.72 -2.37
N ALA A 89 30.95 -13.27 -1.17
CA ALA A 89 30.97 -11.86 -0.82
C ALA A 89 31.98 -11.05 -1.66
N THR A 90 33.11 -11.65 -2.07
CA THR A 90 34.15 -10.96 -2.85
C THR A 90 33.68 -10.60 -4.28
N LYS A 91 32.53 -11.13 -4.74
CA LYS A 91 32.00 -10.93 -6.10
C LYS A 91 30.80 -9.97 -6.21
N LEU A 92 30.08 -9.66 -5.13
CA LEU A 92 28.87 -8.81 -5.19
C LEU A 92 29.16 -7.37 -5.65
N GLY A 93 30.35 -6.84 -5.36
CA GLY A 93 30.71 -5.45 -5.69
C GLY A 93 30.60 -5.12 -7.17
N GLY A 94 31.15 -5.99 -8.04
CA GLY A 94 31.02 -5.83 -9.48
C GLY A 94 29.57 -5.94 -9.96
N ARG A 95 28.83 -6.92 -9.44
CA ARG A 95 27.42 -7.17 -9.79
C ARG A 95 26.52 -5.99 -9.42
N PHE A 96 26.67 -5.41 -8.23
CA PHE A 96 25.86 -4.24 -7.82
C PHE A 96 26.15 -2.99 -8.67
N ALA A 97 27.42 -2.70 -8.92
CA ALA A 97 27.82 -1.51 -9.68
C ALA A 97 27.30 -1.53 -11.12
N SER A 98 27.34 -2.71 -11.76
CA SER A 98 26.98 -2.86 -13.16
C SER A 98 25.51 -3.27 -13.37
N GLU A 99 24.93 -4.09 -12.49
CA GLU A 99 23.61 -4.69 -12.71
C GLU A 99 22.52 -4.09 -11.79
N VAL A 100 22.78 -3.89 -10.49
CA VAL A 100 21.75 -3.41 -9.53
C VAL A 100 21.55 -1.91 -9.57
N PHE A 101 22.63 -1.15 -9.65
CA PHE A 101 22.56 0.31 -9.64
C PHE A 101 22.88 0.93 -11.00
N GLN A 102 23.53 0.18 -11.89
CA GLN A 102 23.83 0.61 -13.25
C GLN A 102 24.60 1.94 -13.27
N VAL A 103 25.57 2.07 -12.36
CA VAL A 103 26.41 3.27 -12.20
C VAL A 103 27.79 3.10 -12.84
N ALA A 104 28.13 1.87 -13.25
CA ALA A 104 29.35 1.54 -13.97
C ALA A 104 29.02 0.83 -15.31
N PRO A 105 29.79 1.05 -16.38
CA PRO A 105 29.61 0.35 -17.64
C PRO A 105 29.76 -1.17 -17.48
N THR A 106 28.84 -1.93 -18.06
CA THR A 106 28.84 -3.41 -18.05
C THR A 106 30.10 -4.01 -18.67
N GLY A 107 30.78 -3.25 -19.54
CA GLY A 107 32.02 -3.65 -20.24
C GLY A 107 33.32 -3.58 -19.41
N ILE A 108 33.29 -3.24 -18.11
CA ILE A 108 34.48 -3.23 -17.23
C ILE A 108 34.60 -4.55 -16.42
N ASN A 109 33.66 -5.49 -16.59
CA ASN A 109 33.67 -6.79 -15.89
C ASN A 109 34.69 -7.82 -16.44
N PHE A 110 35.60 -7.45 -17.36
CA PHE A 110 36.53 -8.39 -18.04
C PHE A 110 37.77 -8.85 -17.24
N LEU A 111 37.88 -8.61 -15.92
CA LEU A 111 39.12 -8.90 -15.18
C LEU A 111 38.95 -9.62 -13.83
N GLN A 112 37.89 -10.40 -13.64
CA GLN A 112 37.85 -11.37 -12.54
C GLN A 112 37.41 -12.74 -13.05
N ALA A 113 38.40 -13.49 -13.50
CA ALA A 113 38.37 -14.94 -13.75
C ALA A 113 37.94 -15.72 -12.50
#